data_AF-A0A7Y2YUR8-F1
#
_entry.id   AF-A0A7Y2YUR8-F1
#
_cell.length_a   1.000
_cell.length_b   1.000
_cell.length_c   1.000
_cell.angle_alpha   90.00
_cell.angle_beta   90.00
_cell.angle_gamma   90.00
#
_symmetry.space_group_name_H-M   'P 1'
#
loop_
_entity.id
_entity.type
_entity.pdbx_description
1 polymer ?
#
loop_
_entity_poly.entity_id
_entity_poly.type
_entity_poly.pdbx_seq_one_letter_code
_entity_poly.pdbx_strand_id
1 'polypeptide(L)'
;MSRPFDVERRDPGEPSDASCAHCDQEVPGSTLDRWNWCKPCRSELNRKVRMGQYAVATLITLPFLVWILVGGTGAVLPTYAWALPLLAAWYLGSRIGRVLFRNYLRSKG
;
A
#
# COMPACT_ATOMS: atom_id res chain seq x y z
N MET A 1 48.99 -29.28 -13.20
CA MET A 1 47.99 -29.13 -14.27
C MET A 1 46.70 -28.66 -13.62
N SER A 2 46.50 -27.34 -13.56
CA SER A 2 45.35 -26.71 -12.90
C SER A 2 44.32 -26.35 -13.97
N ARG A 3 43.08 -26.81 -13.83
CA ARG A 3 42.00 -26.49 -14.76
C ARG A 3 41.73 -24.98 -14.73
N PRO A 4 41.61 -24.31 -15.89
CA PRO A 4 41.19 -22.92 -15.93
C PRO A 4 39.74 -22.84 -15.44
N PHE A 5 39.44 -21.80 -14.66
CA PHE A 5 38.09 -21.47 -14.25
C PHE A 5 37.26 -21.18 -15.53
N ASP A 6 36.33 -22.07 -15.87
CA ASP A 6 35.24 -21.77 -16.79
C ASP A 6 34.37 -20.69 -16.14
N VAL A 7 34.69 -19.44 -16.45
CA VAL A 7 33.79 -18.31 -16.21
C VAL A 7 32.72 -18.42 -17.29
N GLU A 8 31.64 -19.12 -16.96
CA GLU A 8 30.44 -19.21 -17.80
C GLU A 8 30.01 -17.77 -18.15
N ARG A 9 30.31 -17.35 -19.38
CA ARG A 9 30.02 -16.01 -19.89
C ARG A 9 28.51 -15.93 -20.07
N ARG A 10 27.80 -15.46 -19.04
CA ARG A 10 26.36 -15.24 -19.04
C ARG A 10 25.98 -14.34 -20.21
N ASP A 11 25.14 -14.85 -21.11
CA ASP A 11 24.64 -14.11 -22.26
C ASP A 11 23.87 -12.86 -21.79
N PRO A 12 24.18 -11.66 -22.32
CA PRO A 12 23.55 -10.41 -21.90
C PRO A 12 22.07 -10.29 -22.28
N GLY A 13 21.49 -11.32 -22.92
CA GLY A 13 20.08 -11.39 -23.30
C GLY A 13 19.22 -12.36 -22.48
N GLU A 14 19.81 -13.14 -21.57
CA GLU A 14 19.03 -14.06 -20.74
C GLU A 14 18.38 -13.28 -19.59
N PRO A 15 17.04 -13.26 -19.48
CA PRO A 15 16.39 -12.60 -18.36
C PRO A 15 16.89 -13.27 -17.08
N SER A 16 17.63 -12.52 -16.26
CA SER A 16 18.07 -13.02 -14.97
C SER A 16 16.85 -13.40 -14.16
N ASP A 17 16.64 -14.70 -13.97
CA ASP A 17 15.62 -15.20 -13.07
C ASP A 17 15.90 -14.67 -11.67
N ALA A 18 14.89 -14.06 -11.07
CA ALA A 18 14.98 -13.45 -9.77
C ALA A 18 13.76 -13.84 -8.94
N SER A 19 13.99 -14.12 -7.66
CA SER A 19 12.94 -14.57 -6.75
C SER A 19 12.11 -13.39 -6.27
N CYS A 20 10.79 -13.57 -6.25
CA CYS A 20 9.87 -12.61 -5.66
C CYS A 20 10.04 -12.57 -4.13
N ALA A 21 10.21 -11.38 -3.55
CA ALA A 21 10.39 -11.21 -2.11
C ALA A 21 9.21 -11.69 -1.24
N HIS A 22 8.01 -11.88 -1.82
CA HIS A 22 6.81 -12.26 -1.06
C HIS A 22 6.37 -13.71 -1.23
N CYS A 23 6.43 -14.25 -2.46
CA CYS A 23 5.98 -15.60 -2.76
C CYS A 23 7.11 -16.56 -3.11
N ASP A 24 8.36 -16.07 -3.14
CA ASP A 24 9.58 -16.82 -3.46
C ASP A 24 9.58 -17.53 -4.83
N GLN A 25 8.64 -17.17 -5.71
CA GLN A 25 8.61 -17.70 -7.07
C GLN A 25 9.71 -17.07 -7.92
N GLU A 26 10.44 -17.92 -8.63
CA GLU A 26 11.40 -17.53 -9.67
C GLU A 26 10.63 -16.99 -10.88
N VAL A 27 10.84 -15.72 -11.17
CA VAL A 27 10.22 -15.03 -12.32
C VAL A 27 11.28 -14.22 -13.06
N PRO A 28 11.06 -13.89 -14.35
CA PRO A 28 11.99 -13.07 -15.09
C PRO A 28 12.16 -11.72 -14.38
N GLY A 29 13.40 -11.30 -14.10
CA GLY A 29 13.68 -10.06 -13.37
C GLY A 29 13.06 -8.81 -14.00
N SER A 30 12.82 -8.82 -15.32
CA SER A 30 12.10 -7.77 -16.04
C SER A 30 10.63 -7.58 -15.62
N THR A 31 10.04 -8.59 -14.98
CA THR A 31 8.64 -8.56 -14.50
C THR A 31 8.51 -8.15 -13.04
N LEU A 32 9.63 -8.12 -12.32
CA LEU A 32 9.70 -7.64 -10.94
C LEU A 32 9.69 -6.11 -10.92
N ASP A 33 9.04 -5.54 -9.91
CA ASP A 33 9.15 -4.10 -9.68
C ASP A 33 10.47 -3.74 -8.96
N ARG A 34 10.71 -2.43 -8.74
CA ARG A 34 11.90 -1.88 -8.03
C ARG A 34 12.22 -2.56 -6.69
N TRP A 35 11.27 -3.26 -6.10
CA TRP A 35 11.33 -3.90 -4.79
C TRP A 35 11.28 -5.42 -4.84
N ASN A 36 11.49 -6.04 -6.01
CA ASN A 36 11.46 -7.49 -6.22
C ASN A 36 10.08 -8.12 -5.96
N TRP A 37 8.99 -7.39 -6.27
CA TRP A 37 7.63 -7.91 -6.14
C TRP A 37 7.05 -8.35 -7.48
N CYS A 38 6.45 -9.53 -7.48
CA CYS A 38 5.74 -10.09 -8.62
C CYS A 38 4.43 -9.32 -8.92
N LYS A 39 4.01 -9.22 -10.19
CA LYS A 39 2.74 -8.59 -10.59
C LYS A 39 1.52 -9.09 -9.77
N PRO A 40 1.29 -10.41 -9.59
CA PRO A 40 0.14 -10.88 -8.82
C PRO A 40 0.24 -10.47 -7.33
N CYS A 41 1.41 -10.63 -6.71
CA CYS A 41 1.72 -10.22 -5.34
C CYS A 41 1.41 -8.73 -5.10
N ARG A 42 1.83 -7.88 -6.05
CA ARG A 42 1.61 -6.44 -6.02
C ARG A 42 0.13 -6.09 -6.17
N SER A 43 -0.61 -6.84 -6.98
CA SER A 43 -2.04 -6.60 -7.20
C SER A 43 -2.87 -6.89 -5.94
N GLU A 44 -2.56 -7.99 -5.25
CA GLU A 44 -3.11 -8.36 -3.94
C GLU A 44 -2.77 -7.31 -2.87
N LEU A 45 -1.52 -6.85 -2.82
CA LEU A 45 -1.12 -5.77 -1.92
C LEU A 45 -1.92 -4.50 -2.16
N ASN A 46 -2.03 -4.06 -3.42
CA ASN A 46 -2.77 -2.86 -3.77
C ASN A 46 -4.25 -2.98 -3.39
N ARG A 47 -4.85 -4.17 -3.52
CA ARG A 47 -6.23 -4.44 -3.09
C ARG A 47 -6.37 -4.33 -1.57
N LYS A 48 -5.46 -4.93 -0.81
CA LYS A 48 -5.43 -4.83 0.67
C LYS A 48 -5.19 -3.39 1.15
N VAL A 49 -4.25 -2.67 0.54
CA VAL A 49 -4.00 -1.25 0.82
C VAL A 49 -5.24 -0.40 0.49
N ARG A 50 -5.95 -0.71 -0.59
CA ARG A 50 -7.19 -0.02 -0.95
C ARG A 50 -8.32 -0.26 0.07
N MET A 51 -8.40 -1.44 0.68
CA MET A 51 -9.33 -1.66 1.80
C MET A 51 -8.84 -0.98 3.09
N GLY A 52 -7.55 -1.06 3.39
CA GLY A 52 -6.94 -0.45 4.56
C GLY A 52 -7.07 1.07 4.62
N GLN A 53 -6.95 1.77 3.48
CA GLN A 53 -7.17 3.22 3.43
C GLN A 53 -8.60 3.61 3.84
N TYR A 54 -9.61 2.80 3.51
CA TYR A 54 -11.00 3.07 3.89
C TYR A 54 -11.20 2.77 5.37
N ALA A 55 -10.64 1.68 5.89
CA ALA A 55 -10.70 1.38 7.32
C ALA A 55 -10.12 2.51 8.19
N VAL A 56 -8.95 3.06 7.81
CA VAL A 56 -8.32 4.18 8.52
C VAL A 56 -9.12 5.47 8.37
N ALA A 57 -9.61 5.78 7.16
CA ALA A 57 -10.43 6.96 6.94
C ALA A 57 -11.73 6.90 7.77
N THR A 58 -12.37 5.74 7.85
CA THR A 58 -13.56 5.53 8.69
C THR A 58 -13.22 5.64 10.16
N LEU A 59 -12.12 5.05 10.64
CA LEU A 59 -11.70 5.14 12.05
C LEU A 59 -11.48 6.58 12.52
N ILE A 60 -10.98 7.46 11.65
CA ILE A 60 -10.77 8.88 11.96
C ILE A 60 -12.07 9.68 11.84
N THR A 61 -12.87 9.40 10.80
CA THR A 61 -14.04 10.23 10.46
C THR A 61 -15.27 9.90 11.30
N LEU A 62 -15.46 8.64 11.66
CA LEU A 62 -16.63 8.15 12.39
C LEU A 62 -16.77 8.75 13.80
N PRO A 63 -15.72 8.89 14.64
CA PRO A 63 -15.86 9.57 15.93
C PRO A 63 -16.24 11.06 15.78
N PHE A 64 -15.72 11.76 14.77
CA PHE A 64 -16.13 13.15 14.48
C PHE A 64 -17.60 13.22 14.04
N LEU A 65 -18.04 12.28 13.20
CA LEU A 65 -19.43 12.20 12.76
C LEU A 65 -20.38 11.97 13.95
N VAL A 66 -20.02 11.03 14.84
CA VAL A 66 -20.79 10.74 16.06
C VAL A 66 -20.83 11.96 16.97
N TRP A 67 -19.70 12.66 17.14
CA TRP A 67 -19.66 13.89 17.93
C TRP A 67 -20.61 14.96 17.38
N ILE A 68 -20.61 15.19 16.06
CA ILE A 68 -21.48 16.20 15.43
C ILE A 68 -22.96 15.87 15.66
N LEU A 69 -23.34 14.59 15.50
CA LEU A 69 -24.71 14.12 15.64
C LEU A 69 -25.21 14.13 17.09
N VAL A 70 -24.36 13.77 18.06
CA VAL A 70 -24.74 13.67 19.48
C VAL A 70 -24.52 14.97 20.24
N GLY A 71 -23.50 15.75 19.87
CA GLY A 71 -23.04 16.92 20.61
C GLY A 71 -23.85 18.21 20.41
N GLY A 72 -24.94 18.19 19.63
CA GLY A 72 -25.80 19.38 19.46
C GLY A 72 -25.09 20.56 18.76
N THR A 73 -24.10 20.29 17.91
CA THR A 73 -23.27 21.31 17.23
C THR A 73 -24.05 22.20 16.23
N GLY A 74 -25.30 21.85 15.92
CA GLY A 74 -26.21 22.64 15.08
C GLY A 74 -26.53 24.03 15.64
N ALA A 75 -26.30 24.26 16.94
CA ALA A 75 -26.44 25.58 17.56
C ALA A 75 -25.29 26.55 17.19
N VAL A 76 -24.13 26.03 16.76
CA VAL A 76 -22.93 26.83 16.45
C VAL A 76 -22.84 27.13 14.96
N LEU A 77 -23.09 26.13 14.11
CA LEU A 77 -23.11 26.25 12.66
C LEU A 77 -24.12 25.25 12.07
N PRO A 78 -24.70 25.56 10.89
CA PRO A 78 -25.58 24.62 10.20
C PRO A 78 -24.90 23.28 9.96
N THR A 79 -25.65 22.17 10.05
CA THR A 79 -25.12 20.81 9.98
C THR A 79 -24.29 20.54 8.71
N TYR A 80 -24.63 21.21 7.60
CA TYR A 80 -23.89 21.11 6.34
C TYR A 80 -22.52 21.81 6.36
N ALA A 81 -22.30 22.81 7.22
CA ALA A 81 -21.01 23.47 7.34
C ALA A 81 -19.92 22.54 7.88
N TRP A 82 -20.32 21.49 8.62
CA TRP A 82 -19.44 20.44 9.11
C TRP A 82 -19.01 19.43 8.04
N ALA A 83 -19.61 19.48 6.85
CA ALA A 83 -19.20 18.62 5.74
C ALA A 83 -17.75 18.88 5.31
N LEU A 84 -17.29 20.14 5.33
CA LEU A 84 -15.92 20.50 4.96
C LEU A 84 -14.85 19.88 5.88
N PRO A 85 -14.91 20.03 7.22
CA PRO A 85 -13.96 19.37 8.11
C PRO A 85 -14.06 17.84 8.08
N LEU A 86 -15.24 17.26 7.90
CA LEU A 86 -15.40 15.82 7.70
C LEU A 86 -14.72 15.34 6.41
N LEU A 87 -14.89 16.08 5.31
CA LEU A 87 -14.26 15.76 4.03
C LEU A 87 -12.73 15.88 4.14
N ALA A 88 -12.24 16.91 4.84
CA ALA A 88 -10.82 17.10 5.10
C ALA A 88 -10.24 15.96 5.95
N ALA A 89 -10.94 15.54 7.00
CA ALA A 89 -10.54 14.42 7.86
C ALA A 89 -10.52 13.10 7.08
N TRP A 90 -11.53 12.85 6.24
CA TRP A 90 -11.58 11.68 5.36
C TRP A 90 -10.44 11.68 4.35
N TYR A 91 -10.18 12.83 3.72
CA TYR A 91 -9.10 12.98 2.76
C TYR A 91 -7.72 12.76 3.40
N LEU A 92 -7.45 13.36 4.57
CA LEU A 92 -6.21 13.12 5.31
C LEU A 92 -6.10 11.67 5.74
N GLY A 93 -7.15 11.10 6.32
CA GLY A 93 -7.17 9.70 6.78
C GLY A 93 -6.90 8.71 5.66
N SER A 94 -7.48 8.92 4.47
CA SER A 94 -7.23 8.07 3.30
C SER A 94 -5.81 8.21 2.74
N ARG A 95 -5.24 9.43 2.75
CA ARG A 95 -3.85 9.68 2.35
C ARG A 95 -2.85 9.01 3.29
N ILE A 96 -3.02 9.20 4.59
CA ILE A 96 -2.15 8.63 5.63
C ILE A 96 -2.31 7.11 5.66
N GLY A 97 -3.55 6.62 5.61
CA GLY A 97 -3.86 5.19 5.57
C GLY A 97 -3.17 4.47 4.42
N ARG A 98 -3.11 5.07 3.22
CA ARG A 98 -2.39 4.48 2.08
C ARG A 98 -0.90 4.31 2.33
N VAL A 99 -0.26 5.25 3.03
CA VAL A 99 1.18 5.19 3.35
C VAL A 99 1.43 4.18 4.47
N LEU A 100 0.66 4.26 5.57
CA LEU A 100 0.79 3.35 6.71
C LEU A 100 0.56 1.89 6.31
N PHE A 101 -0.51 1.61 5.56
CA PHE A 101 -0.85 0.24 5.18
C PHE A 101 0.16 -0.34 4.18
N ARG A 102 0.71 0.48 3.28
CA ARG A 102 1.77 0.07 2.37
C ARG A 102 3.06 -0.27 3.13
N ASN A 103 3.46 0.55 4.10
CA ASN A 103 4.64 0.26 4.93
C ASN A 103 4.41 -0.94 5.86
N TYR A 104 3.23 -1.06 6.46
CA TYR A 104 2.88 -2.17 7.35
C TYR A 104 2.87 -3.52 6.63
N LEU A 105 2.15 -3.62 5.50
CA LEU A 105 2.09 -4.87 4.74
C LEU A 105 3.44 -5.24 4.12
N ARG A 106 4.28 -4.25 3.85
CA ARG A 106 5.66 -4.44 3.40
C ARG A 106 6.60 -4.88 4.53
N SER A 107 6.37 -4.44 5.77
CA SER A 107 7.18 -4.87 6.92
C SER A 107 6.87 -6.30 7.36
N LYS A 108 5.68 -6.80 7.02
CA LYS A 108 5.22 -8.16 7.38
C LYS A 108 5.43 -9.21 6.28
N GLY A 109 5.74 -8.80 5.06
CA GLY A 109 6.01 -9.68 3.93
C GLY A 109 7.49 -9.67 3.62
#